data_AF-A0A7X0G1I2-F1
#
_entry.id   AF-A0A7X0G1I2-F1
#
_cell.length_a   1.000
_cell.length_b   1.000
_cell.length_c   1.000
_cell.angle_alpha   90.00
_cell.angle_beta   90.00
_cell.angle_gamma   90.00
#
_symmetry.space_group_name_H-M   'P 1'
#
loop_
_entity.id
_entity.type
_entity.pdbx_description
1 polymer ?
#
loop_
_entity_poly.entity_id
_entity_poly.type
_entity_poly.pdbx_seq_one_letter_code
_entity_poly.pdbx_strand_id
1 'polypeptide(L)'
;MPTSADVRRALAGAAALLPLLASPAWADGGHGGHGAVPDGGWGTTAIRVVALLATAVVAGAALLRPRTGPPSRRLTVLVSIVAAVAAVGCLVAVDRVLVALALAAVVLATPRALQHPRRSAASGAVLAAALATLTVGGSLTVVRDRVAPGVPLLREVDLAGERLPILVTPQRPGWNLVHTGDRPVSVGTSRDPASATARMPGAPGTWRQVWLPPGRSRITLASGGRTTSLAVDTGRGPAASPRLRTDGPECASAALGTLVSGGGASVPCPADRLDAADAADLRATVGFLAGRGVRSVHLVEDGSPRSRAAAQAVREAGARTGVTIAAAAANRPVILVSGWSKADATLRLMARGSLRGQGAYLAPWLLSAPLLAIPAAQMLPLRFSPRDPDPLRYAAELRARFPDETPTATGYQAWRGSGEHDVPARLYAASLVTFMPSRVPAQHTHTGTSWLPGGTITVATGPLS
;
A
#
# COMPACT_ATOMS: atom_id res chain seq x y z
N MET A 1 38.97 -31.60 -25.79
CA MET A 1 38.69 -30.37 -26.57
C MET A 1 37.40 -30.58 -27.33
N PRO A 2 36.36 -29.75 -27.16
CA PRO A 2 35.12 -29.89 -27.93
C PRO A 2 35.40 -29.68 -29.41
N THR A 3 34.84 -30.53 -30.26
CA THR A 3 35.06 -30.48 -31.71
C THR A 3 34.24 -29.35 -32.33
N SER A 4 34.61 -28.89 -33.52
CA SER A 4 33.85 -27.84 -34.24
C SER A 4 32.39 -28.24 -34.56
N ALA A 5 32.05 -29.52 -34.39
CA ALA A 5 30.70 -30.05 -34.51
C ALA A 5 29.86 -29.81 -33.24
N ASP A 6 30.46 -29.86 -32.05
CA ASP A 6 29.76 -29.66 -30.77
C ASP A 6 29.32 -28.21 -30.59
N VAL A 7 30.17 -27.26 -31.00
CA VAL A 7 29.85 -25.82 -31.01
C VAL A 7 28.74 -25.49 -32.01
N ARG A 8 28.70 -26.18 -33.17
CA ARG A 8 27.65 -26.00 -34.17
C ARG A 8 26.29 -26.54 -33.72
N ARG A 9 26.26 -27.66 -32.99
CA ARG A 9 25.01 -28.23 -32.44
C ARG A 9 24.42 -27.35 -31.32
N ALA A 10 25.27 -26.81 -30.44
CA ALA A 10 24.82 -25.88 -29.39
C ALA A 10 24.22 -24.58 -29.98
N LEU A 11 24.80 -24.04 -31.06
CA LEU A 11 24.31 -22.83 -31.73
C LEU A 11 23.05 -23.08 -32.58
N ALA A 12 22.92 -24.26 -33.19
CA ALA A 12 21.73 -24.64 -33.94
C ALA A 12 20.49 -24.81 -33.03
N GLY A 13 20.67 -25.34 -31.81
CA GLY A 13 19.59 -25.45 -30.82
C GLY A 13 19.05 -24.09 -30.35
N ALA A 14 19.92 -23.08 -30.25
CA ALA A 14 19.52 -21.72 -29.87
C ALA A 14 18.80 -20.96 -31.01
N ALA A 15 19.20 -21.19 -32.28
CA ALA A 15 18.57 -20.56 -33.44
C ALA A 15 17.17 -21.12 -33.76
N ALA A 16 16.92 -22.39 -33.43
CA ALA A 16 15.62 -23.03 -33.63
C ALA A 16 14.51 -22.54 -32.66
N LEU A 17 14.87 -21.84 -31.57
CA LEU A 17 13.91 -21.27 -30.61
C LEU A 17 13.41 -19.86 -30.99
N LEU A 18 14.05 -19.18 -31.95
CA LEU A 18 13.68 -17.81 -32.35
C LEU A 18 12.37 -17.67 -33.18
N PRO A 19 11.98 -18.61 -34.06
CA PRO A 19 10.75 -18.44 -34.85
C PRO A 19 9.46 -18.79 -34.09
N LEU A 20 9.54 -19.47 -32.93
CA LEU A 20 8.37 -19.80 -32.10
C LEU A 20 7.83 -18.62 -31.27
N LEU A 21 8.51 -17.46 -31.30
CA LEU A 21 8.08 -16.23 -30.62
C LEU A 21 7.46 -15.19 -31.58
N ALA A 22 7.34 -15.52 -32.87
CA ALA A 22 6.77 -14.64 -33.89
C ALA A 22 5.37 -15.12 -34.32
N SER A 23 4.38 -14.95 -33.44
CA SER A 23 2.97 -14.96 -33.82
C SER A 23 2.13 -14.16 -32.83
N PRO A 24 1.78 -12.89 -33.12
CA PRO A 24 0.68 -12.22 -32.45
C PRO A 24 -0.55 -12.29 -33.37
N ALA A 25 -1.38 -13.31 -33.18
CA ALA A 25 -2.69 -13.42 -33.81
C ALA A 25 -3.80 -13.07 -32.82
N TRP A 26 -3.70 -11.94 -32.10
CA TRP A 26 -4.81 -11.37 -31.32
C TRP A 26 -4.65 -9.85 -31.31
N ALA A 27 -5.11 -9.22 -32.40
CA ALA A 27 -5.45 -7.81 -32.42
C ALA A 27 -6.98 -7.74 -32.39
N ASP A 28 -7.54 -7.37 -31.24
CA ASP A 28 -8.87 -6.76 -31.18
C ASP A 28 -9.01 -5.88 -29.94
N GLY A 29 -9.24 -4.59 -30.21
CA GLY A 29 -10.18 -3.73 -29.49
C GLY A 29 -9.80 -3.14 -28.13
N GLY A 30 -9.37 -1.86 -28.11
CA GLY A 30 -9.55 -1.01 -26.93
C GLY A 30 -8.59 0.19 -26.84
N HIS A 31 -8.86 1.24 -27.61
CA HIS A 31 -8.16 2.52 -27.48
C HIS A 31 -8.56 3.29 -26.21
N GLY A 32 -7.56 3.85 -25.51
CA GLY A 32 -7.75 5.01 -24.63
C GLY A 32 -6.98 4.94 -23.31
N GLY A 33 -5.80 5.56 -23.25
CA GLY A 33 -5.12 5.86 -21.98
C GLY A 33 -3.60 5.78 -22.07
N HIS A 34 -2.95 6.88 -22.44
CA HIS A 34 -1.51 7.03 -22.32
C HIS A 34 -1.09 7.11 -20.84
N GLY A 35 -0.06 6.34 -20.46
CA GLY A 35 0.85 6.75 -19.38
C GLY A 35 0.78 6.02 -18.04
N ALA A 36 0.74 4.68 -18.02
CA ALA A 36 1.35 3.90 -16.94
C ALA A 36 1.76 2.54 -17.50
N VAL A 37 3.06 2.27 -17.57
CA VAL A 37 3.57 0.92 -17.89
C VAL A 37 3.18 0.04 -16.71
N PRO A 38 2.42 -1.06 -16.90
CA PRO A 38 2.08 -1.93 -15.80
C PRO A 38 3.34 -2.63 -15.30
N ASP A 39 3.76 -2.31 -14.08
CA ASP A 39 4.88 -2.93 -13.41
C ASP A 39 4.60 -4.43 -13.20
N GLY A 40 5.27 -5.28 -14.00
CA GLY A 40 5.38 -6.71 -13.72
C GLY A 40 4.43 -7.65 -14.47
N GLY A 41 3.86 -7.24 -15.62
CA GLY A 41 3.23 -8.21 -16.53
C GLY A 41 4.24 -9.22 -17.08
N TRP A 42 3.81 -10.46 -17.34
CA TRP A 42 4.65 -11.55 -17.88
C TRP A 42 5.52 -11.14 -19.09
N GLY A 43 5.06 -10.18 -19.90
CA GLY A 43 5.81 -9.61 -21.02
C GLY A 43 7.11 -8.92 -20.60
N THR A 44 7.11 -8.18 -19.49
CA THR A 44 8.33 -7.54 -18.97
C THR A 44 9.35 -8.58 -18.50
N THR A 45 8.88 -9.67 -17.87
CA THR A 45 9.73 -10.80 -17.47
C THR A 45 10.32 -11.51 -18.68
N ALA A 46 9.51 -11.77 -19.71
CA ALA A 46 9.97 -12.40 -20.95
C ALA A 46 11.05 -11.56 -21.66
N ILE A 47 10.84 -10.24 -21.76
CA ILE A 47 11.83 -9.30 -22.34
C ILE A 47 13.14 -9.34 -21.56
N ARG A 48 13.08 -9.34 -20.22
CA ARG A 48 14.27 -9.42 -19.35
C ARG A 48 15.06 -10.72 -19.57
N VAL A 49 14.37 -11.86 -19.69
CA VAL A 49 15.01 -13.16 -19.95
C VAL A 49 15.71 -13.18 -21.33
N VAL A 50 15.03 -12.69 -22.36
CA VAL A 50 15.59 -12.62 -23.72
C VAL A 50 16.83 -11.71 -23.74
N ALA A 51 16.77 -10.56 -23.07
CA ALA A 51 17.89 -9.62 -22.97
C ALA A 51 19.13 -10.24 -22.30
N LEU A 52 18.93 -10.98 -21.20
CA LEU A 52 20.01 -11.66 -20.47
C LEU A 52 20.66 -12.76 -21.32
N LEU A 53 19.86 -13.59 -21.98
CA LEU A 53 20.36 -14.65 -22.85
C LEU A 53 21.13 -14.09 -24.05
N ALA A 54 20.59 -13.06 -24.71
CA ALA A 54 21.24 -12.41 -25.83
C ALA A 54 22.59 -11.76 -25.41
N THR A 55 22.62 -11.10 -24.25
CA THR A 55 23.86 -10.50 -23.71
C THR A 55 24.91 -11.58 -23.37
N ALA A 56 24.48 -12.72 -22.83
CA ALA A 56 25.39 -13.84 -22.51
C ALA A 56 26.03 -14.45 -23.76
N VAL A 57 25.27 -14.57 -24.85
CA VAL A 57 25.79 -15.04 -26.15
C VAL A 57 26.84 -14.08 -26.70
N VAL A 58 26.59 -12.76 -26.65
CA VAL A 58 27.54 -11.73 -27.11
C VAL A 58 28.82 -11.75 -26.27
N ALA A 59 28.69 -11.83 -24.94
CA ALA A 59 29.82 -11.93 -24.02
C ALA A 59 30.66 -13.19 -24.27
N GLY A 60 30.02 -14.35 -24.43
CA GLY A 60 30.69 -15.62 -24.70
C GLY A 60 31.45 -15.61 -26.04
N ALA A 61 30.83 -15.10 -27.11
CA ALA A 61 31.49 -14.95 -28.41
C ALA A 61 32.74 -14.05 -28.32
N ALA A 62 32.65 -12.96 -27.54
CA ALA A 62 33.73 -12.02 -27.36
C ALA A 62 34.89 -12.58 -26.52
N LEU A 63 34.59 -13.35 -25.47
CA LEU A 63 35.59 -14.01 -24.60
C LEU A 63 36.31 -15.18 -25.27
N LEU A 64 35.62 -15.93 -26.15
CA LEU A 64 36.22 -17.05 -26.88
C LEU A 64 37.12 -16.60 -28.04
N ARG A 65 36.98 -15.35 -28.49
CA ARG A 65 37.68 -14.81 -29.66
C ARG A 65 39.21 -15.00 -29.69
N PRO A 66 39.97 -14.89 -28.58
CA PRO A 66 41.41 -15.14 -28.57
C PRO A 66 41.78 -16.59 -28.88
N ARG A 67 40.86 -17.54 -28.71
CA ARG A 67 41.10 -18.98 -28.90
C ARG A 67 40.61 -19.53 -30.25
N THR A 68 39.67 -18.84 -30.90
CA THR A 68 38.97 -19.38 -32.08
C THR A 68 39.46 -18.85 -33.43
N GLY A 69 40.45 -17.95 -33.47
CA GLY A 69 40.89 -17.34 -34.72
C GLY A 69 39.86 -16.35 -35.33
N PRO A 70 40.18 -15.74 -36.50
CA PRO A 70 39.36 -14.68 -37.11
C PRO A 70 37.91 -15.12 -37.35
N PRO A 71 36.92 -14.26 -37.02
CA PRO A 71 35.53 -14.64 -37.12
C PRO A 71 35.13 -14.70 -38.60
N SER A 72 34.33 -15.69 -38.97
CA SER A 72 33.69 -15.69 -40.29
C SER A 72 32.69 -14.53 -40.38
N ARG A 73 32.48 -14.00 -41.60
CA ARG A 73 31.49 -12.93 -41.84
C ARG A 73 30.09 -13.28 -41.31
N ARG A 74 29.70 -14.56 -41.41
CA ARG A 74 28.41 -15.08 -40.91
C ARG A 74 28.29 -14.96 -39.39
N LEU A 75 29.35 -15.31 -38.66
CA LEU A 75 29.38 -15.17 -37.19
C LEU A 75 29.28 -13.70 -36.77
N THR A 76 29.99 -12.80 -37.45
CA THR A 76 29.92 -11.35 -37.15
C THR A 76 28.52 -10.78 -37.40
N VAL A 77 27.84 -11.20 -38.46
CA VAL A 77 26.44 -10.80 -38.73
C VAL A 77 25.51 -11.33 -37.65
N LEU A 78 25.64 -12.60 -37.27
CA LEU A 78 24.82 -13.20 -36.21
C LEU A 78 24.99 -12.48 -34.87
N VAL A 79 26.23 -12.25 -34.43
CA VAL A 79 26.51 -11.55 -33.16
C VAL A 79 26.01 -10.11 -33.20
N SER A 80 26.04 -9.43 -34.35
CA SER A 80 25.46 -8.09 -34.51
C SER A 80 23.95 -8.06 -34.29
N ILE A 81 23.21 -9.06 -34.84
CA ILE A 81 21.75 -9.16 -34.65
C ILE A 81 21.43 -9.41 -33.18
N VAL A 82 22.13 -10.35 -32.55
CA VAL A 82 21.93 -10.67 -31.12
C VAL A 82 22.29 -9.46 -30.24
N ALA A 83 23.34 -8.70 -30.58
CA ALA A 83 23.70 -7.47 -29.89
C ALA A 83 22.62 -6.39 -29.97
N ALA A 84 21.94 -6.22 -31.12
CA ALA A 84 20.84 -5.28 -31.25
C ALA A 84 19.65 -5.64 -30.35
N VAL A 85 19.28 -6.92 -30.31
CA VAL A 85 18.20 -7.42 -29.43
C VAL A 85 18.56 -7.22 -27.95
N ALA A 86 19.78 -7.56 -27.56
CA ALA A 86 20.29 -7.34 -26.21
C ALA A 86 20.28 -5.86 -25.81
N ALA A 87 20.68 -4.96 -26.71
CA ALA A 87 20.69 -3.52 -26.45
C ALA A 87 19.28 -2.96 -26.19
N VAL A 88 18.29 -3.30 -27.02
CA VAL A 88 16.89 -2.91 -26.79
C VAL A 88 16.39 -3.49 -25.46
N GLY A 89 16.70 -4.76 -25.19
CA GLY A 89 16.36 -5.42 -23.93
C GLY A 89 16.94 -4.71 -22.71
N CYS A 90 18.21 -4.29 -22.75
CA CYS A 90 18.87 -3.54 -21.67
C CYS A 90 18.17 -2.19 -21.40
N LEU A 91 17.72 -1.48 -22.43
CA LEU A 91 17.01 -0.21 -22.27
C LEU A 91 15.65 -0.36 -21.60
N VAL A 92 14.99 -1.50 -21.79
CA VAL A 92 13.68 -1.80 -21.16
C VAL A 92 13.85 -2.41 -19.78
N ALA A 93 14.89 -3.22 -19.57
CA ALA A 93 15.05 -4.04 -18.37
C ALA A 93 15.74 -3.33 -17.20
N VAL A 94 16.54 -2.30 -17.46
CA VAL A 94 17.42 -1.66 -16.45
C VAL A 94 16.85 -0.30 -16.03
N ASP A 95 16.44 -0.18 -14.77
CA ASP A 95 15.77 1.02 -14.25
C ASP A 95 16.65 2.29 -14.26
N ARG A 96 17.97 2.14 -14.21
CA ARG A 96 18.91 3.28 -14.26
C ARG A 96 19.31 3.58 -15.71
N VAL A 97 18.73 4.64 -16.26
CA VAL A 97 18.94 5.09 -17.66
C VAL A 97 20.42 5.14 -18.07
N LEU A 98 21.29 5.71 -17.25
CA LEU A 98 22.74 5.80 -17.57
C LEU A 98 23.43 4.43 -17.66
N VAL A 99 23.03 3.49 -16.80
CA VAL A 99 23.58 2.12 -16.80
C VAL A 99 23.04 1.35 -18.02
N ALA A 100 21.75 1.52 -18.33
CA ALA A 100 21.12 0.92 -19.50
C ALA A 100 21.79 1.38 -20.81
N LEU A 101 22.04 2.68 -20.96
CA LEU A 101 22.73 3.26 -22.11
C LEU A 101 24.18 2.78 -22.23
N ALA A 102 24.92 2.74 -21.12
CA ALA A 102 26.30 2.25 -21.10
C ALA A 102 26.39 0.77 -21.52
N LEU A 103 25.50 -0.09 -20.98
CA LEU A 103 25.45 -1.50 -21.35
C LEU A 103 25.07 -1.69 -22.82
N ALA A 104 24.04 -0.98 -23.30
CA ALA A 104 23.64 -1.03 -24.70
C ALA A 104 24.79 -0.63 -25.64
N ALA A 105 25.55 0.41 -25.30
CA ALA A 105 26.71 0.86 -26.07
C ALA A 105 27.82 -0.19 -26.12
N VAL A 106 28.16 -0.83 -25.00
CA VAL A 106 29.18 -1.90 -24.94
C VAL A 106 28.73 -3.12 -25.75
N VAL A 107 27.47 -3.53 -25.64
CA VAL A 107 26.90 -4.64 -26.41
C VAL A 107 26.99 -4.36 -27.92
N LEU A 108 26.58 -3.17 -28.37
CA LEU A 108 26.64 -2.77 -29.78
C LEU A 108 28.06 -2.57 -30.33
N ALA A 109 29.02 -2.22 -29.47
CA ALA A 109 30.43 -2.09 -29.87
C ALA A 109 31.14 -3.44 -30.01
N THR A 110 30.63 -4.49 -29.36
CA THR A 110 31.28 -5.81 -29.29
C THR A 110 31.50 -6.47 -30.66
N PRO A 111 30.55 -6.46 -31.63
CA PRO A 111 30.78 -7.01 -32.97
C PRO A 111 31.96 -6.37 -33.72
N ARG A 112 32.19 -5.06 -33.53
CA ARG A 112 33.36 -4.37 -34.09
C ARG A 112 34.64 -4.76 -33.36
N ALA A 113 34.57 -4.93 -32.04
CA ALA A 113 35.69 -5.37 -31.23
C ALA A 113 36.17 -6.80 -31.56
N LEU A 114 35.31 -7.67 -32.12
CA LEU A 114 35.68 -9.02 -32.58
C LEU A 114 36.83 -9.03 -33.61
N GLN A 115 37.08 -7.93 -34.32
CA GLN A 115 38.23 -7.84 -35.24
C GLN A 115 39.57 -7.83 -34.49
N HIS A 116 39.58 -7.45 -33.21
CA HIS A 116 40.79 -7.33 -32.39
C HIS A 116 40.69 -8.21 -31.13
N PRO A 117 41.53 -9.24 -30.99
CA PRO A 117 41.37 -10.26 -29.93
C PRO A 117 41.42 -9.66 -28.52
N ARG A 118 42.27 -8.66 -28.27
CA ARG A 118 42.38 -8.00 -26.96
C ARG A 118 41.15 -7.15 -26.60
N ARG A 119 40.62 -6.39 -27.56
CA ARG A 119 39.42 -5.55 -27.36
C ARG A 119 38.16 -6.40 -27.21
N SER A 120 38.09 -7.50 -27.96
CA SER A 120 37.04 -8.51 -27.83
C SER A 120 37.01 -9.15 -26.44
N ALA A 121 38.17 -9.58 -25.93
CA ALA A 121 38.23 -10.16 -24.59
C ALA A 121 37.84 -9.14 -23.50
N ALA A 122 38.27 -7.89 -23.63
CA ALA A 122 37.91 -6.82 -22.68
C ALA A 122 36.41 -6.52 -22.68
N SER A 123 35.79 -6.36 -23.86
CA SER A 123 34.34 -6.15 -23.98
C SER A 123 33.55 -7.35 -23.46
N GLY A 124 33.97 -8.57 -23.79
CA GLY A 124 33.38 -9.80 -23.26
C GLY A 124 33.48 -9.91 -21.73
N ALA A 125 34.61 -9.50 -21.15
CA ALA A 125 34.80 -9.48 -19.69
C ALA A 125 33.90 -8.43 -19.01
N VAL A 126 33.76 -7.24 -19.59
CA VAL A 126 32.84 -6.20 -19.09
C VAL A 126 31.39 -6.69 -19.14
N LEU A 127 30.96 -7.30 -20.24
CA LEU A 127 29.59 -7.84 -20.36
C LEU A 127 29.36 -9.03 -19.43
N ALA A 128 30.34 -9.92 -19.27
CA ALA A 128 30.27 -11.03 -18.33
C ALA A 128 30.24 -10.54 -16.88
N ALA A 129 31.01 -9.51 -16.52
CA ALA A 129 30.97 -8.88 -15.22
C ALA A 129 29.63 -8.18 -14.97
N ALA A 130 29.06 -7.49 -15.97
CA ALA A 130 27.73 -6.90 -15.88
C ALA A 130 26.61 -7.95 -15.75
N LEU A 131 26.71 -9.06 -16.49
CA LEU A 131 25.80 -10.19 -16.33
C LEU A 131 25.98 -10.82 -14.95
N ALA A 132 27.20 -10.98 -14.46
CA ALA A 132 27.47 -11.47 -13.11
C ALA A 132 26.91 -10.52 -12.06
N THR A 133 27.01 -9.20 -12.20
CA THR A 133 26.38 -8.26 -11.25
C THR A 133 24.87 -8.25 -11.35
N LEU A 134 24.29 -8.42 -12.53
CA LEU A 134 22.83 -8.55 -12.73
C LEU A 134 22.29 -9.90 -12.24
N THR A 135 23.06 -10.98 -12.38
CA THR A 135 22.67 -12.35 -11.97
C THR A 135 23.10 -12.71 -10.56
N VAL A 136 24.14 -12.10 -9.98
CA VAL A 136 24.50 -12.20 -8.55
C VAL A 136 23.71 -11.17 -7.75
N GLY A 137 23.43 -9.99 -8.31
CA GLY A 137 22.38 -9.10 -7.81
C GLY A 137 20.98 -9.73 -7.91
N GLY A 138 20.79 -10.63 -8.89
CA GLY A 138 19.58 -11.44 -9.08
C GLY A 138 19.60 -12.83 -8.44
N SER A 139 20.75 -13.32 -7.96
CA SER A 139 20.86 -14.60 -7.24
C SER A 139 20.46 -14.32 -5.82
N LEU A 140 19.17 -14.54 -5.54
CA LEU A 140 18.65 -14.58 -4.19
C LEU A 140 19.15 -13.41 -3.35
N THR A 141 18.86 -12.20 -3.82
CA THR A 141 18.15 -11.34 -2.88
C THR A 141 16.83 -12.06 -2.55
N VAL A 142 16.91 -13.07 -1.67
CA VAL A 142 16.27 -12.85 -0.38
C VAL A 142 16.81 -11.49 -0.01
N VAL A 143 16.12 -10.44 -0.44
CA VAL A 143 16.10 -9.19 0.29
C VAL A 143 15.82 -9.74 1.66
N ARG A 144 16.88 -9.89 2.47
CA ARG A 144 16.72 -10.01 3.91
C ARG A 144 16.13 -8.66 4.17
N ASP A 145 14.82 -8.64 4.03
CA ASP A 145 13.91 -7.55 4.20
C ASP A 145 14.30 -7.12 5.59
N ARG A 146 15.22 -6.16 5.66
CA ARG A 146 15.86 -5.81 6.91
C ARG A 146 14.73 -5.07 7.58
N VAL A 147 13.99 -5.84 8.35
CA VAL A 147 12.90 -5.38 9.19
C VAL A 147 13.51 -4.31 10.05
N ALA A 148 13.32 -3.06 9.65
CA ALA A 148 13.91 -1.92 10.32
C ALA A 148 13.13 -1.75 11.62
N PRO A 149 13.78 -1.85 12.78
CA PRO A 149 13.08 -1.69 14.05
C PRO A 149 12.29 -0.39 14.12
N GLY A 150 11.05 -0.48 14.61
CA GLY A 150 10.14 0.67 14.74
C GLY A 150 9.47 1.13 13.45
N VAL A 151 9.70 0.44 12.33
CA VAL A 151 8.94 0.63 11.10
C VAL A 151 7.79 -0.37 11.08
N PRO A 152 6.54 0.03 10.79
CA PRO A 152 5.44 -0.91 10.65
C PRO A 152 5.77 -2.03 9.64
N LEU A 153 5.43 -3.27 9.96
CA LEU A 153 5.72 -4.43 9.12
C LEU A 153 4.45 -4.87 8.40
N LEU A 154 4.45 -4.82 7.07
CA LEU A 154 3.45 -5.48 6.24
C LEU A 154 4.10 -6.66 5.51
N ARG A 155 3.55 -7.86 5.70
CA ARG A 155 4.02 -9.08 5.05
C ARG A 155 2.86 -9.95 4.61
N GLU A 156 2.97 -10.52 3.43
CA GLU A 156 2.12 -11.62 3.02
C GLU A 156 2.66 -12.91 3.64
N VAL A 157 1.76 -13.72 4.18
CA VAL A 157 2.09 -15.00 4.79
C VAL A 157 1.17 -16.07 4.20
N ASP A 158 1.77 -17.16 3.72
CA ASP A 158 1.04 -18.36 3.34
C ASP A 158 0.58 -19.10 4.60
N LEU A 159 -0.74 -19.16 4.82
CA LEU A 159 -1.37 -19.88 5.92
C LEU A 159 -2.57 -20.66 5.39
N ALA A 160 -2.57 -21.98 5.62
CA ALA A 160 -3.62 -22.89 5.15
C ALA A 160 -3.87 -22.83 3.62
N GLY A 161 -2.82 -22.55 2.83
CA GLY A 161 -2.90 -22.49 1.36
C GLY A 161 -3.35 -21.13 0.81
N GLU A 162 -3.56 -20.14 1.68
CA GLU A 162 -3.96 -18.79 1.32
C GLU A 162 -2.88 -17.77 1.66
N ARG A 163 -2.73 -16.75 0.82
CA ARG A 163 -1.89 -15.58 1.10
C ARG A 163 -2.67 -14.59 1.95
N LEU A 164 -2.17 -14.33 3.16
CA LEU A 164 -2.78 -13.40 4.11
C LEU A 164 -1.85 -12.20 4.32
N PRO A 165 -2.32 -10.96 4.08
CA PRO A 165 -1.58 -9.78 4.48
C PRO A 165 -1.65 -9.63 6.01
N ILE A 166 -0.49 -9.49 6.64
CA ILE A 166 -0.34 -9.30 8.07
C ILE A 166 0.39 -7.98 8.30
N LEU A 167 -0.27 -7.07 9.02
CA LEU A 167 0.32 -5.82 9.46
C LEU A 167 0.67 -5.91 10.95
N VAL A 168 1.91 -5.58 11.30
CA VAL A 168 2.38 -5.46 12.69
C VAL A 168 2.84 -4.04 12.93
N THR A 169 2.24 -3.37 13.91
CA THR A 169 2.52 -1.96 14.22
C THR A 169 2.57 -1.71 15.73
N PRO A 170 3.46 -0.84 16.25
CA PRO A 170 4.46 -0.05 15.53
C PRO A 170 5.78 -0.79 15.27
N GLN A 171 5.85 -2.11 15.53
CA GLN A 171 7.07 -2.90 15.51
C GLN A 171 8.15 -2.35 16.47
N ARG A 172 7.74 -2.04 17.71
CA ARG A 172 8.64 -1.59 18.78
C ARG A 172 8.54 -2.50 20.00
N PRO A 173 9.52 -2.47 20.93
CA PRO A 173 9.45 -3.32 22.10
C PRO A 173 8.17 -3.02 22.89
N GLY A 174 7.56 -4.02 23.51
CA GLY A 174 6.31 -3.88 24.25
C GLY A 174 5.07 -4.20 23.41
N TRP A 175 3.97 -3.48 23.65
CA TRP A 175 2.69 -3.75 22.99
C TRP A 175 2.72 -3.40 21.50
N ASN A 176 2.24 -4.32 20.68
CA ASN A 176 2.04 -4.15 19.24
C ASN A 176 0.65 -4.66 18.87
N LEU A 177 0.13 -4.16 17.75
CA LEU A 177 -1.07 -4.66 17.11
C LEU A 177 -0.71 -5.50 15.89
N VAL A 178 -1.37 -6.64 15.77
CA VAL A 178 -1.36 -7.50 14.60
C VAL A 178 -2.74 -7.42 13.96
N HIS A 179 -2.78 -6.95 12.71
CA HIS A 179 -3.98 -6.90 11.89
C HIS A 179 -3.92 -8.00 10.83
N THR A 180 -5.01 -8.74 10.69
CA THR A 180 -5.07 -9.94 9.84
C THR A 180 -6.20 -9.88 8.81
N GLY A 181 -6.74 -8.69 8.53
CA GLY A 181 -7.93 -8.54 7.69
C GLY A 181 -9.18 -9.16 8.32
N ASP A 182 -10.16 -9.54 7.50
CA ASP A 182 -11.46 -10.03 7.97
C ASP A 182 -11.44 -11.51 8.39
N ARG A 183 -10.35 -12.24 8.11
CA ARG A 183 -10.28 -13.67 8.39
C ARG A 183 -9.95 -13.96 9.86
N PRO A 184 -10.61 -14.95 10.47
CA PRO A 184 -10.28 -15.37 11.83
C PRO A 184 -8.92 -16.07 11.84
N VAL A 185 -7.94 -15.44 12.47
CA VAL A 185 -6.58 -15.96 12.63
C VAL A 185 -6.24 -15.94 14.12
N SER A 186 -5.65 -17.01 14.64
CA SER A 186 -5.08 -16.97 15.98
C SER A 186 -3.65 -16.48 15.93
N VAL A 187 -3.32 -15.51 16.78
CA VAL A 187 -2.01 -14.87 16.84
C VAL A 187 -1.42 -15.08 18.24
N GLY A 188 -0.17 -15.55 18.29
CA GLY A 188 0.58 -15.78 19.52
C GLY A 188 2.03 -15.34 19.41
N THR A 189 2.74 -15.36 20.54
CA THR A 189 4.18 -15.06 20.62
C THR A 189 4.90 -16.18 21.37
N SER A 190 6.21 -16.03 21.62
CA SER A 190 6.92 -16.96 22.51
C SER A 190 6.50 -16.83 23.98
N ARG A 191 5.87 -15.71 24.37
CA ARG A 191 5.42 -15.45 25.75
C ARG A 191 3.92 -15.66 25.92
N ASP A 192 3.14 -15.45 24.87
CA ASP A 192 1.69 -15.50 24.89
C ASP A 192 1.17 -16.63 24.00
N PRO A 193 0.28 -17.51 24.49
CA PRO A 193 -0.34 -18.53 23.66
C PRO A 193 -1.14 -17.90 22.53
N ALA A 194 -1.23 -18.61 21.40
CA ALA A 194 -2.02 -18.15 20.27
C ALA A 194 -3.49 -17.98 20.69
N SER A 195 -4.06 -16.80 20.40
CA SER A 195 -5.48 -16.51 20.64
C SER A 195 -6.09 -15.87 19.40
N ALA A 196 -7.38 -16.12 19.17
CA ALA A 196 -8.10 -15.56 18.03
C ALA A 196 -8.00 -14.03 17.97
N THR A 197 -7.87 -13.50 16.76
CA THR A 197 -8.08 -12.09 16.47
C THR A 197 -9.55 -11.74 16.68
N ALA A 198 -9.81 -10.49 17.07
CA ALA A 198 -11.15 -9.98 17.33
C ALA A 198 -11.38 -8.68 16.57
N ARG A 199 -12.64 -8.39 16.26
CA ARG A 199 -13.02 -7.06 15.75
C ARG A 199 -12.76 -6.01 16.84
N MET A 200 -12.19 -4.88 16.43
CA MET A 200 -12.05 -3.72 17.32
C MET A 200 -13.11 -2.68 16.95
N PRO A 201 -13.75 -2.02 17.94
CA PRO A 201 -14.80 -1.03 17.67
C PRO A 201 -14.34 0.10 16.73
N GLY A 202 -15.10 0.35 15.68
CA GLY A 202 -14.79 1.35 14.65
C GLY A 202 -13.64 1.00 13.70
N ALA A 203 -12.98 -0.15 13.88
CA ALA A 203 -11.87 -0.58 13.04
C ALA A 203 -12.29 -1.68 12.05
N PRO A 204 -11.77 -1.67 10.82
CA PRO A 204 -11.98 -2.72 9.84
C PRO A 204 -11.22 -4.00 10.20
N GLY A 205 -11.68 -5.15 9.69
CA GLY A 205 -11.11 -6.47 9.95
C GLY A 205 -10.93 -6.86 11.42
N THR A 206 -9.92 -7.68 11.67
CA THR A 206 -9.67 -8.32 12.97
C THR A 206 -8.24 -8.07 13.44
N TRP A 207 -8.09 -8.04 14.77
CA TRP A 207 -6.91 -7.51 15.44
C TRP A 207 -6.54 -8.35 16.65
N ARG A 208 -5.24 -8.40 16.95
CA ARG A 208 -4.72 -8.93 18.22
C ARG A 208 -3.63 -8.03 18.75
N GLN A 209 -3.70 -7.72 20.04
CA GLN A 209 -2.58 -7.13 20.76
C GLN A 209 -1.59 -8.20 21.18
N VAL A 210 -0.31 -7.96 20.95
CA VAL A 210 0.77 -8.88 21.33
C VAL A 210 1.88 -8.11 22.02
N TRP A 211 2.53 -8.74 22.99
CA TRP A 211 3.75 -8.20 23.58
C TRP A 211 4.97 -8.75 22.86
N LEU A 212 5.80 -7.87 22.30
CA LEU A 212 7.04 -8.24 21.64
C LEU A 212 8.26 -7.83 22.49
N PRO A 213 9.19 -8.76 22.77
CA PRO A 213 10.41 -8.42 23.50
C PRO A 213 11.35 -7.59 22.64
N PRO A 214 12.28 -6.80 23.23
CA PRO A 214 13.32 -6.11 22.48
C PRO A 214 14.13 -7.07 21.58
N GLY A 215 14.43 -6.61 20.36
CA GLY A 215 15.19 -7.33 19.35
C GLY A 215 14.34 -8.29 18.51
N ARG A 216 14.99 -9.36 18.05
CA ARG A 216 14.36 -10.35 17.17
C ARG A 216 13.45 -11.28 17.93
N SER A 217 12.25 -11.48 17.41
CA SER A 217 11.29 -12.45 17.92
C SER A 217 10.44 -12.99 16.77
N ARG A 218 9.42 -13.77 17.13
CA ARG A 218 8.54 -14.45 16.18
C ARG A 218 7.10 -14.33 16.64
N ILE A 219 6.21 -14.06 15.69
CA ILE A 219 4.78 -14.13 15.87
C ILE A 219 4.32 -15.45 15.24
N THR A 220 3.56 -16.24 15.99
CA THR A 220 2.95 -17.48 15.50
C THR A 220 1.55 -17.15 15.03
N LEU A 221 1.22 -17.55 13.81
CA LEU A 221 -0.10 -17.38 13.20
C LEU A 221 -0.72 -18.76 12.99
N ALA A 222 -1.99 -18.93 13.32
CA ALA A 222 -2.68 -20.21 13.20
C ALA A 222 -4.10 -20.05 12.63
N SER A 223 -4.48 -20.94 11.72
CA SER A 223 -5.82 -21.03 11.15
C SER A 223 -6.08 -22.45 10.63
N GLY A 224 -7.28 -22.99 10.87
CA GLY A 224 -7.67 -24.32 10.37
C GLY A 224 -6.72 -25.46 10.78
N GLY A 225 -6.14 -25.41 11.98
CA GLY A 225 -5.16 -26.40 12.46
C GLY A 225 -3.77 -26.30 11.83
N ARG A 226 -3.54 -25.34 10.91
CA ARG A 226 -2.23 -25.03 10.34
C ARG A 226 -1.61 -23.86 11.10
N THR A 227 -0.28 -23.88 11.20
CA THR A 227 0.50 -22.82 11.85
C THR A 227 1.62 -22.35 10.95
N THR A 228 1.91 -21.06 10.99
CA THR A 228 3.06 -20.44 10.34
C THR A 228 3.70 -19.42 11.28
N SER A 229 4.86 -18.91 10.91
CA SER A 229 5.68 -18.04 11.76
C SER A 229 6.15 -16.82 11.00
N LEU A 230 5.90 -15.64 11.55
CA LEU A 230 6.36 -14.37 11.04
C LEU A 230 7.53 -13.87 11.88
N ALA A 231 8.69 -13.66 11.25
CA ALA A 231 9.84 -13.06 11.90
C ALA A 231 9.63 -11.55 12.07
N VAL A 232 9.92 -11.04 13.28
CA VAL A 232 9.82 -9.62 13.60
C VAL A 232 11.10 -9.16 14.30
N ASP A 233 11.47 -7.88 14.12
CA ASP A 233 12.57 -7.25 14.85
C ASP A 233 12.10 -5.91 15.39
N THR A 234 11.91 -5.83 16.70
CA THR A 234 11.49 -4.59 17.34
C THR A 234 12.66 -3.72 17.76
N GLY A 235 13.90 -4.19 17.56
CA GLY A 235 15.12 -3.51 17.99
C GLY A 235 15.16 -3.22 19.50
N ARG A 236 15.99 -2.25 19.88
CA ARG A 236 16.26 -1.88 21.28
C ARG A 236 15.79 -0.46 21.63
N GLY A 237 14.94 0.11 20.79
CA GLY A 237 14.40 1.45 21.00
C GLY A 237 13.42 1.50 22.18
N PRO A 238 12.85 2.69 22.46
CA PRO A 238 11.89 2.84 23.54
C PRO A 238 10.67 1.96 23.29
N ALA A 239 10.02 1.51 24.36
CA ALA A 239 8.81 0.71 24.25
C ALA A 239 7.66 1.49 23.58
N ALA A 240 6.78 0.77 22.90
CA ALA A 240 5.55 1.31 22.35
C ALA A 240 4.60 1.79 23.46
N SER A 241 3.78 2.80 23.15
CA SER A 241 2.80 3.34 24.09
C SER A 241 1.72 2.29 24.43
N PRO A 242 1.30 2.16 25.71
CA PRO A 242 0.20 1.30 26.11
C PRO A 242 -1.18 1.75 25.57
N ARG A 243 -1.28 2.96 24.99
CA ARG A 243 -2.53 3.50 24.39
C ARG A 243 -2.92 2.85 23.07
N LEU A 244 -2.12 1.92 22.55
CA LEU A 244 -2.47 1.08 21.39
C LEU A 244 -3.80 0.32 21.57
N ARG A 245 -4.31 0.19 22.80
CA ARG A 245 -5.60 -0.47 23.07
C ARG A 245 -6.82 0.32 22.59
N THR A 246 -6.75 1.64 22.56
CA THR A 246 -7.88 2.52 22.22
C THR A 246 -7.71 3.15 20.85
N ASP A 247 -6.50 3.67 20.58
CA ASP A 247 -6.20 4.47 19.39
C ASP A 247 -5.41 3.68 18.34
N GLY A 248 -4.99 2.46 18.70
CA GLY A 248 -4.05 1.69 17.91
C GLY A 248 -4.51 1.34 16.50
N PRO A 249 -5.79 0.96 16.23
CA PRO A 249 -6.24 0.73 14.86
C PRO A 249 -6.12 1.97 13.96
N GLU A 250 -6.29 3.15 14.51
CA GLU A 250 -6.11 4.38 13.76
C GLU A 250 -4.63 4.65 13.46
N CYS A 251 -3.74 4.48 14.46
CA CYS A 251 -2.30 4.55 14.23
C CYS A 251 -1.85 3.51 13.19
N ALA A 252 -2.46 2.31 13.22
CA ALA A 252 -2.20 1.23 12.29
C ALA A 252 -2.61 1.58 10.86
N SER A 253 -3.77 2.22 10.70
CA SER A 253 -4.26 2.64 9.39
C SER A 253 -3.36 3.71 8.77
N ALA A 254 -2.88 4.68 9.56
CA ALA A 254 -1.87 5.64 9.11
C ALA A 254 -0.55 4.96 8.71
N ALA A 255 -0.05 4.03 9.53
CA ALA A 255 1.12 3.22 9.22
C ALA A 255 0.95 2.44 7.89
N LEU A 256 -0.20 1.80 7.70
CA LEU A 256 -0.52 1.08 6.46
C LEU A 256 -0.55 2.02 5.26
N GLY A 257 -1.12 3.22 5.40
CA GLY A 257 -1.10 4.26 4.37
C GLY A 257 0.32 4.57 3.88
N THR A 258 1.28 4.74 4.79
CA THR A 258 2.68 4.98 4.42
C THR A 258 3.37 3.80 3.78
N LEU A 259 3.04 2.57 4.19
CA LEU A 259 3.59 1.37 3.59
C LEU A 259 3.07 1.16 2.16
N VAL A 260 1.80 1.49 1.94
CA VAL A 260 1.16 1.41 0.62
C VAL A 260 1.78 2.42 -0.35
N SER A 261 2.15 3.63 0.10
CA SER A 261 2.85 4.61 -0.74
C SER A 261 4.32 4.26 -1.02
N GLY A 262 4.79 3.08 -0.58
CA GLY A 262 6.19 2.65 -0.71
C GLY A 262 7.12 3.28 0.34
N GLY A 263 6.57 4.03 1.29
CA GLY A 263 7.29 4.52 2.46
C GLY A 263 7.63 3.38 3.43
N GLY A 264 8.70 3.57 4.20
CA GLY A 264 9.16 2.63 5.23
C GLY A 264 9.59 3.34 6.50
N ALA A 265 8.93 4.45 6.84
CA ALA A 265 9.28 5.27 8.00
C ALA A 265 8.33 5.00 9.17
N SER A 266 8.84 5.21 10.39
CA SER A 266 8.00 5.29 11.58
C SER A 266 7.06 6.49 11.45
N VAL A 267 5.76 6.26 11.58
CA VAL A 267 4.73 7.32 11.57
C VAL A 267 4.31 7.61 13.01
N PRO A 268 4.29 8.88 13.45
CA PRO A 268 3.66 9.24 14.73
C PRO A 268 2.20 8.80 14.75
N CYS A 269 1.65 8.44 15.92
CA CYS A 269 0.23 8.13 15.96
C CYS A 269 -0.61 9.40 15.76
N PRO A 270 -1.58 9.43 14.83
CA PRO A 270 -2.45 10.59 14.62
C PRO A 270 -3.22 11.02 15.87
N ALA A 271 -3.52 10.11 16.80
CA ALA A 271 -4.22 10.43 18.04
C ALA A 271 -3.39 11.26 19.05
N ASP A 272 -2.07 11.39 18.83
CA ASP A 272 -1.17 12.12 19.75
C ASP A 272 -1.21 13.63 19.58
N ARG A 273 -1.78 14.15 18.47
CA ARG A 273 -1.90 15.61 18.24
C ARG A 273 -3.06 15.96 17.33
N LEU A 274 -3.58 17.18 17.45
CA LEU A 274 -4.50 17.76 16.49
C LEU A 274 -3.73 18.62 15.49
N ASP A 275 -3.88 18.31 14.20
CA ASP A 275 -3.29 19.12 13.14
C ASP A 275 -4.14 20.39 12.90
N ALA A 276 -3.49 21.46 12.42
CA ALA A 276 -4.14 22.77 12.26
C ALA A 276 -5.32 22.75 11.27
N ALA A 277 -5.22 21.94 10.20
CA ALA A 277 -6.29 21.77 9.22
C ALA A 277 -7.55 21.14 9.86
N ASP A 278 -7.39 20.08 10.64
CA ASP A 278 -8.51 19.45 11.36
C ASP A 278 -9.13 20.43 12.37
N ALA A 279 -8.32 21.21 13.08
CA ALA A 279 -8.81 22.24 13.98
C ALA A 279 -9.64 23.31 13.25
N ALA A 280 -9.22 23.71 12.03
CA ALA A 280 -9.97 24.63 11.19
C ALA A 280 -11.30 24.02 10.72
N ASP A 281 -11.29 22.77 10.29
CA ASP A 281 -12.49 22.05 9.80
C ASP A 281 -13.54 21.88 10.91
N LEU A 282 -13.11 21.63 12.15
CA LEU A 282 -13.99 21.57 13.31
C LEU A 282 -14.61 22.93 13.64
N ARG A 283 -13.82 24.02 13.59
CA ARG A 283 -14.34 25.38 13.80
C ARG A 283 -15.36 25.76 12.72
N ALA A 284 -15.05 25.45 11.46
CA ALA A 284 -15.94 25.71 10.33
C ALA A 284 -17.24 24.90 10.42
N THR A 285 -17.18 23.67 10.94
CA THR A 285 -18.38 22.86 11.25
C THR A 285 -19.26 23.53 12.30
N VAL A 286 -18.67 24.07 13.38
CA VAL A 286 -19.43 24.82 14.40
C VAL A 286 -20.03 26.11 13.80
N GLY A 287 -19.26 26.85 12.99
CA GLY A 287 -19.75 28.03 12.28
C GLY A 287 -20.93 27.73 11.36
N PHE A 288 -20.86 26.63 10.61
CA PHE A 288 -21.97 26.14 9.79
C PHE A 288 -23.22 25.85 10.62
N LEU A 289 -23.08 25.14 11.76
CA LEU A 289 -24.21 24.86 12.65
C LEU A 289 -24.83 26.15 13.20
N ALA A 290 -24.00 27.11 13.63
CA ALA A 290 -24.45 28.41 14.10
C ALA A 290 -25.23 29.17 13.01
N GLY A 291 -24.72 29.19 11.78
CA GLY A 291 -25.38 29.80 10.62
C GLY A 291 -26.72 29.14 10.26
N ARG A 292 -26.95 27.89 10.68
CA ARG A 292 -28.22 27.17 10.56
C ARG A 292 -29.16 27.38 11.76
N GLY A 293 -28.79 28.26 12.70
CA GLY A 293 -29.58 28.60 13.89
C GLY A 293 -29.45 27.61 15.05
N VAL A 294 -28.47 26.70 15.02
CA VAL A 294 -28.22 25.78 16.13
C VAL A 294 -27.62 26.56 17.30
N ARG A 295 -28.28 26.52 18.47
CA ARG A 295 -27.86 27.26 19.68
C ARG A 295 -27.09 26.40 20.68
N SER A 296 -27.15 25.08 20.54
CA SER A 296 -26.46 24.15 21.44
C SER A 296 -26.10 22.86 20.73
N VAL A 297 -25.00 22.24 21.14
CA VAL A 297 -24.51 20.94 20.62
C VAL A 297 -24.09 20.04 21.76
N HIS A 298 -24.16 18.73 21.55
CA HIS A 298 -23.58 17.74 22.45
C HIS A 298 -22.20 17.36 21.93
N LEU A 299 -21.17 17.53 22.75
CA LEU A 299 -19.79 17.24 22.38
C LEU A 299 -19.33 15.92 22.99
N VAL A 300 -18.81 15.03 22.16
CA VAL A 300 -18.27 13.73 22.56
C VAL A 300 -16.77 13.70 22.33
N GLU A 301 -16.01 13.60 23.41
CA GLU A 301 -14.54 13.54 23.43
C GLU A 301 -14.05 12.29 24.18
N ASP A 302 -12.73 12.04 24.15
CA ASP A 302 -12.06 11.03 24.96
C ASP A 302 -10.73 11.50 25.56
N GLY A 303 -9.97 10.56 26.13
CA GLY A 303 -8.70 10.82 26.81
C GLY A 303 -7.48 10.96 25.89
N SER A 304 -7.63 10.93 24.57
CA SER A 304 -6.50 11.15 23.65
C SER A 304 -6.08 12.64 23.61
N PRO A 305 -4.79 12.95 23.43
CA PRO A 305 -4.34 14.33 23.26
C PRO A 305 -5.04 15.07 22.12
N ARG A 306 -5.24 14.41 20.96
CA ARG A 306 -5.98 14.99 19.84
C ARG A 306 -7.42 15.33 20.22
N SER A 307 -8.13 14.42 20.89
CA SER A 307 -9.54 14.64 21.25
C SER A 307 -9.71 15.82 22.19
N ARG A 308 -8.85 15.96 23.20
CA ARG A 308 -8.87 17.14 24.10
C ARG A 308 -8.63 18.45 23.35
N ALA A 309 -7.64 18.48 22.46
CA ALA A 309 -7.35 19.65 21.66
C ALA A 309 -8.52 19.99 20.71
N ALA A 310 -9.15 18.98 20.13
CA ALA A 310 -10.30 19.14 19.24
C ALA A 310 -11.54 19.66 19.99
N ALA A 311 -11.79 19.12 21.18
CA ALA A 311 -12.88 19.57 22.03
C ALA A 311 -12.68 21.01 22.49
N GLN A 312 -11.45 21.41 22.80
CA GLN A 312 -11.10 22.80 23.07
C GLN A 312 -11.40 23.70 21.86
N ALA A 313 -10.98 23.32 20.66
CA ALA A 313 -11.26 24.09 19.44
C ALA A 313 -12.77 24.24 19.16
N VAL A 314 -13.56 23.19 19.41
CA VAL A 314 -15.03 23.22 19.29
C VAL A 314 -15.66 24.15 20.34
N ARG A 315 -15.21 24.09 21.61
CA ARG A 315 -15.69 24.99 22.68
C ARG A 315 -15.39 26.46 22.36
N GLU A 316 -14.18 26.77 21.91
CA GLU A 316 -13.77 28.12 21.50
C GLU A 316 -14.56 28.63 20.29
N ALA A 317 -14.82 27.77 19.30
CA ALA A 317 -15.68 28.11 18.18
C ALA A 317 -17.12 28.38 18.63
N GLY A 318 -17.64 27.54 19.54
CA GLY A 318 -18.98 27.70 20.08
C GLY A 318 -19.14 29.01 20.84
N ALA A 319 -18.18 29.36 21.69
CA ALA A 319 -18.16 30.64 22.41
C ALA A 319 -18.19 31.85 21.45
N ARG A 320 -17.46 31.80 20.33
CA ARG A 320 -17.44 32.88 19.33
C ARG A 320 -18.72 32.99 18.51
N THR A 321 -19.46 31.90 18.36
CA THR A 321 -20.63 31.80 17.47
C THR A 321 -21.96 31.72 18.22
N GLY A 322 -21.93 31.77 19.56
CA GLY A 322 -23.13 31.64 20.40
C GLY A 322 -23.66 30.20 20.53
N VAL A 323 -22.87 29.19 20.15
CA VAL A 323 -23.25 27.78 20.27
C VAL A 323 -22.75 27.24 21.62
N THR A 324 -23.67 26.82 22.46
CA THR A 324 -23.36 26.28 23.79
C THR A 324 -23.11 24.77 23.76
N ILE A 325 -22.18 24.27 24.58
CA ILE A 325 -21.99 22.83 24.78
C ILE A 325 -22.91 22.39 25.92
N ALA A 326 -23.74 21.38 25.66
CA ALA A 326 -24.72 20.88 26.62
C ALA A 326 -24.85 19.35 26.57
N ALA A 327 -25.57 18.79 27.55
CA ALA A 327 -25.86 17.35 27.61
C ALA A 327 -26.58 16.84 26.34
N ALA A 328 -26.66 15.54 26.12
CA ALA A 328 -27.40 15.03 24.96
C ALA A 328 -28.91 15.36 25.05
N ALA A 329 -29.52 15.70 23.92
CA ALA A 329 -30.95 16.00 23.82
C ALA A 329 -31.45 15.77 22.38
N ALA A 330 -32.73 15.43 22.22
CA ALA A 330 -33.29 15.07 20.91
C ALA A 330 -33.21 16.17 19.85
N ASN A 331 -33.24 17.42 20.26
CA ASN A 331 -33.19 18.61 19.41
C ASN A 331 -31.77 19.18 19.26
N ARG A 332 -30.73 18.37 19.52
CA ARG A 332 -29.35 18.83 19.61
C ARG A 332 -28.44 17.99 18.70
N PRO A 333 -27.67 18.61 17.80
CA PRO A 333 -26.65 17.90 17.05
C PRO A 333 -25.58 17.33 17.98
N VAL A 334 -25.03 16.17 17.61
CA VAL A 334 -23.91 15.55 18.33
C VAL A 334 -22.63 15.74 17.52
N ILE A 335 -21.60 16.37 18.11
CA ILE A 335 -20.27 16.51 17.51
C ILE A 335 -19.34 15.48 18.15
N LEU A 336 -18.75 14.61 17.33
CA LEU A 336 -17.85 13.54 17.78
C LEU A 336 -16.41 13.89 17.40
N VAL A 337 -15.59 14.16 18.40
CA VAL A 337 -14.15 14.44 18.27
C VAL A 337 -13.30 13.42 19.04
N SER A 338 -13.84 12.25 19.33
CA SER A 338 -13.12 11.14 19.98
C SER A 338 -12.33 10.31 18.97
N GLY A 339 -11.61 9.30 19.46
CA GLY A 339 -11.09 8.18 18.67
C GLY A 339 -12.19 7.17 18.29
N TRP A 340 -11.80 6.19 17.48
CA TRP A 340 -12.73 5.26 16.81
C TRP A 340 -13.58 4.44 17.79
N SER A 341 -12.98 3.95 18.88
CA SER A 341 -13.70 3.07 19.82
C SER A 341 -14.85 3.80 20.52
N LYS A 342 -14.62 5.04 20.97
CA LYS A 342 -15.64 5.86 21.61
C LYS A 342 -16.68 6.36 20.60
N ALA A 343 -16.26 6.63 19.35
CA ALA A 343 -17.16 6.99 18.27
C ALA A 343 -18.13 5.85 17.92
N ASP A 344 -17.63 4.62 17.74
CA ASP A 344 -18.46 3.43 17.49
C ASP A 344 -19.52 3.25 18.59
N ALA A 345 -19.10 3.26 19.86
CA ALA A 345 -20.01 3.11 21.00
C ALA A 345 -21.10 4.19 21.00
N THR A 346 -20.73 5.44 20.72
CA THR A 346 -21.66 6.59 20.67
C THR A 346 -22.65 6.46 19.52
N LEU A 347 -22.16 6.14 18.32
CA LEU A 347 -22.99 5.97 17.13
C LEU A 347 -23.98 4.81 17.29
N ARG A 348 -23.57 3.71 17.94
CA ARG A 348 -24.50 2.61 18.27
C ARG A 348 -25.55 3.00 19.29
N LEU A 349 -25.24 3.87 20.24
CA LEU A 349 -26.25 4.43 21.15
C LEU A 349 -27.25 5.32 20.40
N MET A 350 -26.78 6.10 19.41
CA MET A 350 -27.66 6.90 18.55
C MET A 350 -28.55 6.02 17.66
N ALA A 351 -27.97 5.03 16.99
CA ALA A 351 -28.71 4.12 16.11
C ALA A 351 -29.79 3.32 16.86
N ARG A 352 -29.59 3.03 18.16
CA ARG A 352 -30.58 2.39 19.03
C ARG A 352 -31.57 3.37 19.67
N GLY A 353 -31.44 4.67 19.41
CA GLY A 353 -32.27 5.72 20.01
C GLY A 353 -31.99 6.01 21.50
N SER A 354 -31.00 5.35 22.10
CA SER A 354 -30.58 5.55 23.50
C SER A 354 -29.89 6.90 23.70
N LEU A 355 -29.23 7.42 22.67
CA LEU A 355 -28.71 8.78 22.60
C LEU A 355 -29.51 9.54 21.55
N ARG A 356 -30.39 10.45 21.97
CA ARG A 356 -31.18 11.27 21.04
C ARG A 356 -30.36 12.47 20.56
N GLY A 357 -30.44 12.78 19.27
CA GLY A 357 -29.78 13.96 18.67
C GLY A 357 -30.19 14.21 17.22
N GLN A 358 -29.97 15.43 16.73
CA GLN A 358 -30.27 15.87 15.35
C GLN A 358 -29.13 15.51 14.38
N GLY A 359 -28.75 14.24 14.37
CA GLY A 359 -27.62 13.73 13.56
C GLY A 359 -26.25 13.86 14.22
N ALA A 360 -25.27 13.21 13.61
CA ALA A 360 -23.90 13.08 14.11
C ALA A 360 -22.91 13.80 13.19
N TYR A 361 -22.22 14.80 13.71
CA TYR A 361 -21.14 15.52 13.03
C TYR A 361 -19.81 14.93 13.49
N LEU A 362 -19.16 14.18 12.61
CA LEU A 362 -17.92 13.48 12.88
C LEU A 362 -16.72 14.36 12.58
N ALA A 363 -15.64 14.22 13.36
CA ALA A 363 -14.35 14.78 12.99
C ALA A 363 -13.77 14.12 11.71
N PRO A 364 -12.88 14.80 10.96
CA PRO A 364 -12.34 14.30 9.69
C PRO A 364 -11.73 12.89 9.76
N TRP A 365 -11.00 12.58 10.83
CA TRP A 365 -10.33 11.29 11.04
C TRP A 365 -11.27 10.13 11.36
N LEU A 366 -12.56 10.39 11.56
CA LEU A 366 -13.59 9.36 11.79
C LEU A 366 -14.18 8.80 10.49
N LEU A 367 -13.68 9.24 9.32
CA LEU A 367 -13.95 8.59 8.05
C LEU A 367 -13.31 7.19 8.03
N SER A 368 -14.12 6.20 8.40
CA SER A 368 -13.85 4.77 8.25
C SER A 368 -15.16 4.04 7.96
N ALA A 369 -15.11 3.02 7.11
CA ALA A 369 -16.31 2.29 6.71
C ALA A 369 -17.09 1.69 7.91
N PRO A 370 -16.47 1.07 8.94
CA PRO A 370 -17.21 0.51 10.07
C PRO A 370 -17.98 1.55 10.89
N LEU A 371 -17.45 2.78 11.02
CA LEU A 371 -18.16 3.87 11.68
C LEU A 371 -19.32 4.37 10.82
N LEU A 372 -19.07 4.60 9.52
CA LEU A 372 -20.09 5.11 8.58
C LEU A 372 -21.20 4.10 8.27
N ALA A 373 -20.98 2.82 8.51
CA ALA A 373 -22.00 1.79 8.37
C ALA A 373 -23.04 1.79 9.51
N ILE A 374 -22.87 2.62 10.53
CA ILE A 374 -23.83 2.75 11.63
C ILE A 374 -24.86 3.84 11.25
N PRO A 375 -26.17 3.52 11.15
CA PRO A 375 -27.18 4.47 10.67
C PRO A 375 -27.50 5.54 11.73
N ALA A 376 -26.69 6.60 11.78
CA ALA A 376 -26.79 7.67 12.77
C ALA A 376 -26.83 9.09 12.14
N ALA A 377 -27.25 9.18 10.86
CA ALA A 377 -27.33 10.43 10.08
C ALA A 377 -26.01 11.23 10.17
N GLN A 378 -24.94 10.61 9.69
CA GLN A 378 -23.58 11.10 9.88
C GLN A 378 -23.20 12.12 8.81
N MET A 379 -22.57 13.21 9.25
CA MET A 379 -21.92 14.21 8.41
C MET A 379 -20.46 14.36 8.83
N LEU A 380 -19.57 14.58 7.88
CA LEU A 380 -18.14 14.75 8.14
C LEU A 380 -17.53 15.85 7.25
N PRO A 381 -16.71 16.76 7.81
CA PRO A 381 -15.98 17.72 7.03
C PRO A 381 -14.76 17.05 6.38
N LEU A 382 -14.65 17.15 5.06
CA LEU A 382 -13.49 16.64 4.31
C LEU A 382 -12.96 17.69 3.33
N ARG A 383 -11.64 17.75 3.20
CA ARG A 383 -10.90 18.57 2.22
C ARG A 383 -10.62 17.85 0.90
N PHE A 384 -11.17 16.66 0.74
CA PHE A 384 -11.11 15.86 -0.49
C PHE A 384 -12.47 15.19 -0.70
N SER A 385 -12.80 14.83 -1.93
CA SER A 385 -13.95 13.97 -2.17
C SER A 385 -13.48 12.53 -2.32
N PRO A 386 -14.11 11.53 -1.67
CA PRO A 386 -13.80 10.11 -1.86
C PRO A 386 -13.90 9.61 -3.32
N ARG A 387 -14.45 10.43 -4.22
CA ARG A 387 -14.57 10.17 -5.68
C ARG A 387 -13.48 10.89 -6.51
N ASP A 388 -12.65 11.67 -5.82
CA ASP A 388 -11.34 12.21 -6.22
C ASP A 388 -10.46 11.18 -6.98
N PRO A 389 -9.75 11.48 -8.10
CA PRO A 389 -8.76 10.54 -8.63
C PRO A 389 -7.72 10.05 -7.61
N ASP A 390 -7.22 10.94 -6.74
CA ASP A 390 -6.22 10.58 -5.72
C ASP A 390 -6.76 9.66 -4.61
N PRO A 391 -7.89 9.95 -3.97
CA PRO A 391 -8.59 9.03 -3.06
C PRO A 391 -8.89 7.66 -3.68
N LEU A 392 -9.26 7.61 -4.97
CA LEU A 392 -9.50 6.35 -5.69
C LEU A 392 -8.21 5.59 -5.96
N ARG A 393 -7.12 6.29 -6.30
CA ARG A 393 -5.79 5.70 -6.46
C ARG A 393 -5.30 5.08 -5.15
N TYR A 394 -5.41 5.81 -4.04
CA TYR A 394 -5.09 5.26 -2.71
C TYR A 394 -5.89 3.99 -2.40
N ALA A 395 -7.21 4.01 -2.63
CA ALA A 395 -8.05 2.83 -2.38
C ALA A 395 -7.63 1.63 -3.24
N ALA A 396 -7.25 1.85 -4.51
CA ALA A 396 -6.78 0.80 -5.39
C ALA A 396 -5.43 0.21 -4.94
N GLU A 397 -4.47 1.06 -4.55
CA GLU A 397 -3.17 0.63 -4.05
C GLU A 397 -3.28 -0.10 -2.69
N LEU A 398 -4.13 0.40 -1.80
CA LEU A 398 -4.44 -0.25 -0.53
C LEU A 398 -4.96 -1.66 -0.76
N ARG A 399 -5.96 -1.82 -1.63
CA ARG A 399 -6.55 -3.13 -1.95
C ARG A 399 -5.53 -4.09 -2.57
N ALA A 400 -4.61 -3.58 -3.39
CA ALA A 400 -3.57 -4.41 -3.99
C ALA A 400 -2.61 -5.01 -2.95
N ARG A 401 -2.44 -4.35 -1.80
CA ARG A 401 -1.54 -4.78 -0.71
C ARG A 401 -2.28 -5.42 0.46
N PHE A 402 -3.54 -5.07 0.67
CA PHE A 402 -4.38 -5.49 1.79
C PHE A 402 -5.85 -5.59 1.33
N PRO A 403 -6.25 -6.70 0.66
CA PRO A 403 -7.53 -6.76 -0.06
C PRO A 403 -8.79 -6.60 0.80
N ASP A 404 -8.72 -7.02 2.06
CA ASP A 404 -9.84 -6.98 3.00
C ASP A 404 -9.92 -5.64 3.76
N GLU A 405 -9.04 -4.69 3.46
CA GLU A 405 -8.99 -3.40 4.13
C GLU A 405 -9.84 -2.35 3.40
N THR A 406 -10.47 -1.47 4.17
CA THR A 406 -11.23 -0.33 3.65
C THR A 406 -10.45 0.97 3.80
N PRO A 407 -10.51 1.90 2.83
CA PRO A 407 -9.85 3.19 2.95
C PRO A 407 -10.33 3.98 4.18
N THR A 408 -9.40 4.67 4.84
CA THR A 408 -9.70 5.60 5.94
C THR A 408 -9.10 6.98 5.64
N ALA A 409 -9.63 8.03 6.26
CA ALA A 409 -9.03 9.37 6.11
C ALA A 409 -7.58 9.40 6.62
N THR A 410 -7.29 8.75 7.75
CA THR A 410 -5.96 8.76 8.37
C THR A 410 -4.94 7.99 7.53
N GLY A 411 -5.35 6.85 6.96
CA GLY A 411 -4.53 6.09 6.01
C GLY A 411 -4.26 6.88 4.72
N TYR A 412 -5.28 7.56 4.17
CA TYR A 412 -5.12 8.39 2.98
C TYR A 412 -4.21 9.60 3.20
N GLN A 413 -4.38 10.30 4.33
CA GLN A 413 -3.50 11.42 4.71
C GLN A 413 -2.04 10.95 4.83
N ALA A 414 -1.81 9.79 5.46
CA ALA A 414 -0.48 9.23 5.60
C ALA A 414 0.12 8.77 4.25
N TRP A 415 -0.70 8.17 3.38
CA TRP A 415 -0.31 7.77 2.02
C TRP A 415 0.13 8.97 1.17
N ARG A 416 -0.61 10.09 1.24
CA ARG A 416 -0.26 11.32 0.53
C ARG A 416 1.00 12.00 1.05
N GLY A 417 1.33 11.83 2.33
CA GLY A 417 2.42 12.53 2.99
C GLY A 417 2.08 13.99 3.36
N SER A 418 3.12 14.77 3.70
CA SER A 418 3.01 16.09 4.33
C SER A 418 2.68 17.26 3.38
N GLY A 419 1.92 17.03 2.32
CA GLY A 419 1.48 18.09 1.40
C GLY A 419 0.40 18.96 2.02
N GLU A 420 0.62 20.28 2.06
CA GLU A 420 -0.40 21.24 2.50
C GLU A 420 -1.53 21.31 1.46
N HIS A 421 -2.78 21.35 1.95
CA HIS A 421 -3.96 21.41 1.11
C HIS A 421 -4.76 22.67 1.45
N ASP A 422 -4.61 23.68 0.59
CA ASP A 422 -5.40 24.91 0.64
C ASP A 422 -6.78 24.74 -0.02
N VAL A 423 -7.43 23.61 0.26
CA VAL A 423 -8.80 23.34 -0.18
C VAL A 423 -9.70 23.44 1.04
N PRO A 424 -10.72 24.32 1.02
CA PRO A 424 -11.69 24.40 2.11
C PRO A 424 -12.45 23.08 2.28
N ALA A 425 -12.73 22.70 3.52
CA ALA A 425 -13.53 21.52 3.80
C ALA A 425 -14.97 21.70 3.28
N ARG A 426 -15.62 20.59 2.93
CA ARG A 426 -17.07 20.50 2.67
C ARG A 426 -17.67 19.44 3.58
N LEU A 427 -18.93 19.58 3.96
CA LEU A 427 -19.63 18.51 4.66
C LEU A 427 -20.04 17.44 3.65
N TYR A 428 -19.78 16.19 4.00
CA TYR A 428 -20.23 15.01 3.28
C TYR A 428 -21.18 14.22 4.16
N ALA A 429 -22.27 13.72 3.58
CA ALA A 429 -23.19 12.81 4.22
C ALA A 429 -22.87 11.37 3.83
N ALA A 430 -22.92 10.47 4.81
CA ALA A 430 -22.81 9.03 4.59
C ALA A 430 -24.20 8.39 4.60
N SER A 431 -24.50 7.60 3.57
CA SER A 431 -25.79 6.92 3.40
C SER A 431 -25.59 5.48 2.97
N LEU A 432 -26.27 4.54 3.62
CA LEU A 432 -26.32 3.15 3.19
C LEU A 432 -27.36 2.96 2.07
N VAL A 433 -27.00 2.21 1.04
CA VAL A 433 -27.92 1.87 -0.06
C VAL A 433 -28.62 0.57 0.34
N THR A 434 -29.89 0.67 0.74
CA THR A 434 -30.64 -0.49 1.27
C THR A 434 -31.49 -1.20 0.21
N PHE A 435 -31.30 -0.91 -1.09
CA PHE A 435 -32.08 -1.53 -2.18
C PHE A 435 -31.18 -2.15 -3.24
N MET A 436 -31.15 -3.48 -3.31
CA MET A 436 -31.03 -4.22 -4.56
C MET A 436 -32.14 -5.29 -4.61
N PRO A 437 -33.03 -5.29 -5.62
CA PRO A 437 -33.98 -6.37 -5.82
C PRO A 437 -33.22 -7.69 -6.12
N SER A 438 -33.69 -8.78 -5.53
CA SER A 438 -33.07 -10.10 -5.40
C SER A 438 -32.99 -10.93 -6.71
N ARG A 439 -32.72 -10.31 -7.86
CA ARG A 439 -32.60 -11.00 -9.16
C ARG A 439 -31.31 -10.71 -9.94
N VAL A 440 -30.21 -10.44 -9.25
CA VAL A 440 -28.87 -10.45 -9.86
C VAL A 440 -28.07 -11.58 -9.20
N PRO A 441 -27.55 -12.55 -9.96
CA PRO A 441 -26.69 -13.59 -9.40
C PRO A 441 -25.50 -12.93 -8.67
N ALA A 442 -25.34 -13.25 -7.40
CA ALA A 442 -24.25 -12.77 -6.56
C ALA A 442 -22.92 -13.39 -7.02
N GLN A 443 -22.26 -12.77 -8.00
CA GLN A 443 -20.92 -13.18 -8.45
C GLN A 443 -19.89 -12.06 -8.51
N HIS A 444 -20.24 -10.84 -8.11
CA HIS A 444 -19.26 -9.75 -7.93
C HIS A 444 -19.43 -9.10 -6.57
N THR A 445 -18.65 -9.55 -5.60
CA THR A 445 -18.49 -8.85 -4.32
C THR A 445 -17.81 -7.51 -4.63
N HIS A 446 -18.55 -6.40 -4.55
CA HIS A 446 -17.99 -5.04 -4.62
C HIS A 446 -17.24 -4.71 -3.31
N THR A 447 -16.22 -5.50 -2.99
CA THR A 447 -15.43 -5.39 -1.77
C THR A 447 -14.04 -4.89 -2.15
N GLY A 448 -13.73 -3.65 -1.77
CA GLY A 448 -12.33 -3.20 -1.64
C GLY A 448 -11.94 -1.87 -2.28
N THR A 449 -12.75 -1.24 -3.16
CA THR A 449 -12.45 0.13 -3.67
C THR A 449 -13.39 1.20 -3.13
N SER A 450 -14.47 0.81 -2.46
CA SER A 450 -15.42 1.77 -1.90
C SER A 450 -14.98 2.22 -0.52
N TRP A 451 -14.97 3.54 -0.31
CA TRP A 451 -14.80 4.18 1.00
C TRP A 451 -15.95 3.85 1.98
N LEU A 452 -17.08 3.38 1.46
CA LEU A 452 -18.20 2.86 2.23
C LEU A 452 -18.86 1.70 1.47
N PRO A 453 -18.42 0.45 1.69
CA PRO A 453 -19.06 -0.72 1.09
C PRO A 453 -20.55 -0.77 1.45
N GLY A 454 -21.41 -0.98 0.46
CA GLY A 454 -22.87 -0.97 0.66
C GLY A 454 -23.48 0.42 0.88
N GLY A 455 -22.72 1.50 0.66
CA GLY A 455 -23.20 2.87 0.81
C GLY A 455 -22.53 3.87 -0.13
N THR A 456 -22.82 5.14 0.10
CA THR A 456 -22.26 6.26 -0.63
C THR A 456 -21.91 7.40 0.32
N ILE A 457 -20.87 8.13 -0.04
CA ILE A 457 -20.49 9.40 0.60
C ILE A 457 -20.73 10.50 -0.43
N THR A 458 -21.61 11.45 -0.12
CA THR A 458 -22.03 12.51 -1.03
C THR A 458 -21.82 13.87 -0.41
N VAL A 459 -21.39 14.84 -1.22
CA VAL A 459 -21.27 16.23 -0.77
C VAL A 459 -22.64 16.76 -0.36
N ALA A 460 -22.72 17.36 0.82
CA ALA A 460 -23.95 17.92 1.41
C ALA A 460 -23.94 19.45 1.38
N THR A 461 -22.77 20.09 1.28
CA THR A 461 -22.63 21.55 1.30
C THR A 461 -21.60 22.05 0.29
N GLY A 462 -21.62 23.37 0.05
CA GLY A 462 -20.46 24.08 -0.50
C GLY A 462 -19.27 24.11 0.48
N PRO A 463 -18.18 24.80 0.11
CA PRO A 463 -17.06 25.11 0.99
C PRO A 463 -17.51 25.66 2.35
N LEU A 464 -16.93 25.17 3.43
CA LEU A 464 -17.09 25.72 4.78
C LEU A 464 -16.12 26.90 4.96
N SER A 465 -16.56 27.91 5.69
CA SER A 465 -15.81 29.14 5.98
C SER A 465 -15.65 29.37 7.47
#